data_AF-A0A2G5UEP3-F1
#
_entry.id   AF-A0A2G5UEP3-F1
#
_cell.length_a   1.000
_cell.length_b   1.000
_cell.length_c   1.000
_cell.angle_alpha   90.00
_cell.angle_beta   90.00
_cell.angle_gamma   90.00
#
_symmetry.space_group_name_H-M   'P 1'
#
loop_
_entity.id
_entity.type
_entity.pdbx_description
1 polymer ?
#
loop_
_entity_poly.entity_id
_entity_poly.type
_entity_poly.pdbx_seq_one_letter_code
_entity_poly.pdbx_strand_id
1 'polypeptide(L)' 'MLIVELAQKYKVEIPVLLLGFAFCQGISVLPRTTKPEHVVSNFKVTKLAISPSDIDRLLALKVEHKTCWDPRVVV' A
#
# COMPACT_ATOMS: atom_id res chain seq x y z
N MET A 1 -1.52 -0.95 16.10
CA MET A 1 -0.54 -1.01 14.98
C MET A 1 -0.91 0.11 13.99
N LEU A 2 0.03 0.98 13.60
CA LEU A 2 -0.23 2.20 12.81
C LEU A 2 -1.08 1.95 11.54
N ILE A 3 -0.77 0.88 10.80
CA ILE A 3 -1.50 0.50 9.56
C ILE A 3 -2.99 0.25 9.85
N VAL A 4 -3.33 -0.41 10.96
CA VAL A 4 -4.72 -0.69 11.35
C VAL A 4 -5.44 0.59 11.73
N GLU A 5 -4.78 1.47 12.50
CA GLU A 5 -5.32 2.78 12.88
C GLU A 5 -5.63 3.63 11.65
N LEU A 6 -4.71 3.70 10.69
CA LEU A 6 -4.91 4.47 9.47
C LEU A 6 -5.99 3.85 8.57
N ALA A 7 -6.07 2.52 8.48
CA ALA A 7 -7.13 1.85 7.72
C ALA A 7 -8.51 2.21 8.27
N GLN A 8 -8.64 2.27 9.60
CA GLN A 8 -9.85 2.74 10.28
C GLN A 8 -10.11 4.23 10.04
N LYS A 9 -9.10 5.09 10.17
CA LYS A 9 -9.19 6.54 9.91
C LYS A 9 -9.73 6.83 8.51
N TYR A 10 -9.21 6.14 7.50
CA TYR A 10 -9.61 6.31 6.10
C TYR A 10 -10.83 5.46 5.70
N LYS A 11 -11.36 4.63 6.61
CA LYS A 11 -12.51 3.73 6.38
C LYS A 11 -12.31 2.81 5.18
N VAL A 12 -11.10 2.27 5.04
CA VAL A 12 -10.72 1.36 3.96
C VAL A 12 -10.16 0.05 4.51
N GLU A 13 -10.18 -0.99 3.68
CA GLU A 13 -9.50 -2.25 3.97
C GLU A 13 -7.97 -2.03 3.97
N ILE A 14 -7.25 -2.81 4.78
CA ILE A 14 -5.78 -2.70 4.90
C ILE A 14 -5.07 -2.80 3.54
N PRO A 15 -5.41 -3.73 2.62
CA PRO A 15 -4.79 -3.78 1.30
C PRO A 15 -4.96 -2.49 0.51
N VAL A 16 -6.13 -1.86 0.59
CA VAL A 16 -6.42 -0.59 -0.10
C VAL A 16 -5.57 0.55 0.47
N LEU A 17 -5.40 0.60 1.80
CA LEU A 17 -4.49 1.57 2.43
C LEU A 17 -3.05 1.39 1.94
N LEU A 18 -2.54 0.15 1.91
CA LEU A 18 -1.16 -0.13 1.51
C LEU A 18 -0.91 0.18 0.03
N LEU A 19 -1.87 -0.12 -0.84
CA LEU A 19 -1.81 0.30 -2.24
C LEU A 19 -1.89 1.82 -2.37
N GLY A 20 -2.75 2.46 -1.57
CA GLY A 20 -2.94 3.91 -1.52
C GLY A 20 -1.69 4.65 -1.09
N PHE A 21 -0.94 4.09 -0.15
CA PHE A 21 0.34 4.64 0.29
C PHE A 21 1.28 4.87 -0.90
N ALA A 22 1.50 3.86 -1.75
CA ALA A 22 2.34 4.02 -2.94
C ALA A 22 1.65 4.90 -4.01
N PHE A 23 0.36 4.69 -4.26
CA PHE A 23 -0.40 5.42 -5.28
C PHE A 23 -0.43 6.94 -5.04
N CYS A 24 -0.70 7.38 -3.80
CA CYS A 24 -0.72 8.81 -3.43
C CYS A 24 0.64 9.50 -3.55
N GLN A 25 1.74 8.73 -3.62
CA GLN A 25 3.10 9.23 -3.85
C GLN A 25 3.46 9.30 -5.35
N GLY A 26 2.51 9.00 -6.26
CA GLY A 26 2.74 9.00 -7.70
C GLY A 26 3.41 7.72 -8.23
N ILE A 27 3.47 6.65 -7.42
CA ILE A 27 4.04 5.36 -7.83
C ILE A 27 2.94 4.52 -8.47
N SER A 28 3.22 3.96 -9.66
CA SER A 28 2.33 2.99 -10.30
C SER A 28 2.31 1.67 -9.52
N VAL A 29 1.12 1.19 -9.17
CA VAL A 29 0.92 -0.01 -8.35
C VAL A 29 0.24 -1.13 -9.15
N LEU A 30 0.78 -2.35 -9.05
CA LEU A 30 0.28 -3.54 -9.74
C LEU A 30 -0.03 -4.65 -8.71
N PRO A 31 -1.18 -4.59 -8.01
CA PRO A 31 -1.56 -5.62 -7.05
C PRO A 31 -1.83 -6.96 -7.72
N ARG A 32 -1.13 -8.01 -7.29
CA ARG A 32 -1.34 -9.38 -7.78
C ARG A 32 -2.50 -10.05 -7.06
N THR A 33 -3.50 -10.54 -7.79
CA THR A 33 -4.59 -11.37 -7.25
C THR A 33 -5.21 -12.25 -8.34
N THR A 34 -5.77 -13.39 -7.95
CA THR A 34 -6.61 -14.25 -8.81
C THR A 34 -8.10 -14.18 -8.44
N LYS A 35 -8.44 -13.44 -7.38
CA LYS A 35 -9.80 -13.32 -6.84
C LYS A 35 -10.50 -12.06 -7.37
N PRO A 36 -11.65 -12.16 -8.03
CA PRO A 36 -12.39 -11.01 -8.56
C PRO A 36 -12.75 -9.97 -7.49
N GLU A 37 -13.14 -10.40 -6.28
CA GLU A 37 -13.50 -9.52 -5.17
C GLU A 37 -12.33 -8.65 -4.72
N HIS A 38 -11.09 -9.16 -4.79
CA HIS A 38 -9.89 -8.38 -4.50
C HIS A 38 -9.59 -7.37 -5.61
N VAL A 39 -9.88 -7.69 -6.88
CA VAL A 39 -9.71 -6.72 -7.97
C VAL A 39 -10.60 -5.50 -7.73
N VAL A 40 -11.88 -5.74 -7.40
CA VAL A 40 -12.84 -4.68 -7.08
C VAL A 40 -12.40 -3.90 -5.84
N SER A 41 -11.97 -4.58 -4.78
CA SER A 41 -11.51 -3.92 -3.55
C SER A 41 -10.26 -3.06 -3.80
N ASN A 42 -9.24 -3.61 -4.45
CA ASN A 42 -7.99 -2.90 -4.75
C ASN A 42 -8.22 -1.67 -5.63
N PHE A 43 -9.18 -1.71 -6.57
CA PHE A 43 -9.48 -0.57 -7.44
C PHE A 43 -10.01 0.66 -6.66
N LYS A 44 -10.54 0.48 -5.45
CA LYS A 44 -10.94 1.58 -4.55
C LYS A 44 -9.78 2.53 -4.23
N VAL A 45 -8.53 2.09 -4.41
CA VAL A 45 -7.32 2.92 -4.24
C VAL A 45 -7.36 4.21 -5.07
N THR A 46 -7.98 4.17 -6.25
CA THR A 46 -8.09 5.32 -7.16
C THR A 46 -8.90 6.49 -6.59
N LYS A 47 -9.66 6.23 -5.52
CA LYS A 47 -10.49 7.23 -4.83
C LYS A 47 -9.91 7.61 -3.47
N LEU A 48 -8.80 6.99 -3.05
CA LEU A 48 -8.17 7.23 -1.75
C LEU A 48 -7.19 8.40 -1.85
N ALA A 49 -7.25 9.30 -0.88
CA ALA A 49 -6.30 10.38 -0.69
C ALA A 49 -5.75 10.31 0.73
N ILE A 50 -4.47 9.98 0.88
CA ILE A 50 -3.78 9.96 2.18
C ILE A 50 -3.10 11.31 2.39
N SER A 51 -3.24 11.90 3.58
CA SER A 51 -2.60 13.18 3.88
C SER A 51 -1.08 13.06 3.87
N PRO A 52 -0.33 14.11 3.46
CA PRO A 52 1.13 14.10 3.52
C PRO A 52 1.67 13.71 4.90
N SER A 53 1.05 14.23 5.96
CA SER A 53 1.42 13.88 7.34
C SER A 53 1.28 12.40 7.69
N ASP A 54 0.29 11.69 7.13
CA ASP A 54 0.14 10.26 7.37
C ASP A 54 1.09 9.43 6.48
N ILE A 55 1.41 9.92 5.29
CA ILE A 55 2.49 9.36 4.46
C ILE A 55 3.82 9.42 5.22
N ASP A 56 4.14 10.58 5.83
CA ASP A 56 5.37 10.75 6.63
C ASP A 56 5.39 9.79 7.83
N ARG A 57 4.25 9.61 8.52
CA ARG A 57 4.12 8.64 9.61
C ARG A 57 4.37 7.20 9.15
N LEU A 58 3.90 6.84 7.95
CA LEU A 58 4.13 5.52 7.36
C LEU A 58 5.59 5.32 6.95
N LEU A 59 6.24 6.35 6.39
CA LEU A 59 7.66 6.32 6.03
C LEU A 59 8.59 6.23 7.25
N ALA A 60 8.16 6.73 8.42
CA ALA A 60 8.92 6.64 9.67
C ALA A 60 8.99 5.21 10.24
N LEU A 61 8.25 4.25 9.68
CA LEU A 61 8.34 2.84 10.08
C LEU A 61 9.69 2.26 9.65
N LYS A 62 10.54 1.90 10.63
CA LYS A 62 11.83 1.25 10.38
C LYS A 62 11.67 -0.25 10.13
N VAL A 63 11.15 -0.61 8.96
CA VAL A 63 11.01 -2.00 8.51
C VAL A 63 11.67 -2.15 7.15
N GLU A 64 12.95 -2.48 7.16
CA GLU A 64 13.71 -2.73 5.94
C GLU A 64 13.81 -4.25 5.72
N HIS A 65 12.84 -4.80 4.99
CA HIS A 65 12.84 -6.20 4.62
C HIS A 65 12.53 -6.35 3.13
N LYS A 66 13.53 -6.75 2.35
CA LYS A 66 13.38 -7.00 0.92
C LYS A 66 12.78 -8.39 0.70
N THR A 67 11.58 -8.45 0.13
CA THR A 67 10.85 -9.70 -0.15
C THR A 67 11.03 -10.20 -1.59
N CYS A 68 11.56 -9.36 -2.48
CA CYS A 68 11.83 -9.72 -3.86
C CYS A 68 13.25 -10.26 -4.04
N TRP A 69 13.46 -10.96 -5.14
CA TRP A 69 14.76 -11.46 -5.55
C TRP A 69 15.80 -10.32 -5.68
N ASP A 70 17.07 -10.66 -5.46
CA ASP A 70 18.18 -9.72 -5.62
C ASP A 70 18.57 -9.59 -7.10
N PRO A 71 18.31 -8.43 -7.75
CA PRO A 71 18.57 -8.27 -9.18
C PRO A 71 20.05 -8.32 -9.56
N ARG A 72 20.96 -8.36 -8.57
CA ARG A 72 22.40 -8.48 -8.79
C ARG A 72 22.86 -9.94 -8.95
N VAL A 73 22.02 -10.91 -8.59
CA VAL A 73 22.37 -12.32 -8.56
C VAL A 73 21.68 -13.03 -9.71
N VAL A 74 22.32 -13.14 -10.88
CA VAL A 74 21.78 -13.93 -12.01
C VAL A 74 21.52 -15.36 -11.54
N VAL A 75 20.27 -15.83 -11.67
CA VAL A 75 19.84 -17.20 -11.33
C VAL A 75 19.66 -17.99 -12.61
#